data_AF-A0A6B2GAY0-F1
#
_entry.id   AF-A0A6B2GAY0-F1
#
_cell.length_a   1.000
_cell.length_b   1.000
_cell.length_c   1.000
_cell.angle_alpha   90.00
_cell.angle_beta   90.00
_cell.angle_gamma   90.00
#
_symmetry.space_group_name_H-M   'P 1'
#
loop_
_entity.id
_entity.type
_entity.pdbx_description
1 polymer ?
#
loop_
_entity_poly.entity_id
_entity_poly.type
_entity_poly.pdbx_seq_one_letter_code
_entity_poly.pdbx_strand_id
1 'polypeptide(L)'
;WRGIKPKLAAEKGAIGCIIYSDPNDDGYRAGDVYPKGAFRNEYGVQRGSVMDMPLFPGDPLTPGYGATKNAQRLALKNAPTLTKIPVLPISYHDAQPLLEALSGSVAPQSWQGGLPITYHIGPGHTKVHLKISFNWDIKPIYNVIAKMEGSEKPDQWIMRGNHHDAWVNGASDPLSGMVSLMEEARGMSLLKKTGWKPKRTLIYCAWDGEEPGLLGSTEWAEDHQEALKKHTVAYINTDGSGRGFLFAQGSHSLQHFFDEVTNSVIDPEKNVSVAKRRKAYDIANGATTTSEQFQLEPL
;
A
#
# COMPACT_ATOMS: atom_id res chain seq x y z
N TRP A 1 -7.04 -0.19 5.85
CA TRP A 1 -6.50 -1.57 5.78
C TRP A 1 -7.63 -2.59 5.92
N ARG A 2 -7.64 -3.67 5.12
CA ARG A 2 -8.79 -4.59 5.01
C ARG A 2 -8.85 -5.68 6.09
N GLY A 3 -7.73 -6.15 6.62
CA GLY A 3 -7.72 -7.29 7.55
C GLY A 3 -8.35 -7.01 8.92
N ILE A 4 -8.59 -5.74 9.28
CA ILE A 4 -9.35 -5.40 10.50
C ILE A 4 -10.79 -5.92 10.42
N LYS A 5 -11.38 -5.96 9.21
CA LYS A 5 -12.76 -6.42 8.98
C LYS A 5 -12.94 -7.89 9.40
N PRO A 6 -12.20 -8.86 8.84
CA PRO A 6 -12.33 -10.26 9.25
C PRO A 6 -11.79 -10.53 10.66
N LYS A 7 -10.80 -9.77 11.15
CA LYS A 7 -10.34 -9.87 12.55
C LYS A 7 -11.46 -9.57 13.52
N LEU A 8 -12.09 -8.39 13.40
CA LEU A 8 -13.21 -8.00 14.26
C LEU A 8 -14.40 -8.95 14.10
N ALA A 9 -14.67 -9.40 12.87
CA ALA A 9 -15.72 -10.39 12.64
C ALA A 9 -15.46 -11.69 13.43
N ALA A 10 -14.23 -12.22 13.40
CA ALA A 10 -13.84 -13.41 14.16
C ALA A 10 -13.96 -13.19 15.68
N GLU A 11 -13.48 -12.05 16.20
CA GLU A 11 -13.59 -11.67 17.61
C GLU A 11 -15.05 -11.53 18.09
N LYS A 12 -15.96 -11.22 17.17
CA LYS A 12 -17.42 -11.15 17.43
C LYS A 12 -18.16 -12.46 17.12
N GLY A 13 -17.43 -13.55 16.86
CA GLY A 13 -17.99 -14.89 16.71
C GLY A 13 -18.48 -15.24 15.30
N ALA A 14 -18.15 -14.44 14.28
CA ALA A 14 -18.38 -14.85 12.90
C ALA A 14 -17.52 -16.08 12.57
N ILE A 15 -18.05 -16.97 11.74
CA ILE A 15 -17.35 -18.20 11.29
C ILE A 15 -16.78 -18.07 9.88
N GLY A 16 -16.98 -16.92 9.23
CA GLY A 16 -16.51 -16.60 7.90
C GLY A 16 -16.82 -15.15 7.55
N CYS A 17 -16.07 -14.60 6.59
CA CYS A 17 -16.21 -13.22 6.17
C CYS A 17 -16.18 -13.12 4.64
N ILE A 18 -17.17 -12.44 4.07
CA ILE A 18 -17.19 -12.07 2.66
C ILE A 18 -16.87 -10.58 2.57
N ILE A 19 -15.99 -10.21 1.65
CA ILE A 19 -15.65 -8.81 1.37
C ILE A 19 -15.99 -8.54 -0.09
N TYR A 20 -16.65 -7.42 -0.37
CA TYR A 20 -16.85 -6.94 -1.73
C TYR A 20 -16.53 -5.45 -1.80
N SER A 21 -16.32 -4.96 -3.01
CA SER A 21 -16.11 -3.54 -3.30
C SER A 21 -17.44 -2.95 -3.75
N ASP A 22 -18.11 -2.18 -2.89
CA ASP A 22 -19.40 -1.58 -3.23
C ASP A 22 -19.26 -0.54 -4.35
N PRO A 23 -20.16 -0.50 -5.35
CA PRO A 23 -20.05 0.42 -6.48
C PRO A 23 -20.20 1.90 -6.09
N ASN A 24 -20.65 2.22 -4.88
CA ASN A 24 -20.60 3.59 -4.34
C ASN A 24 -19.18 4.05 -4.02
N ASP A 25 -18.31 3.12 -3.62
CA ASP A 25 -16.92 3.42 -3.24
C ASP A 25 -15.97 3.32 -4.45
N ASP A 26 -16.14 2.26 -5.25
CA ASP A 26 -15.28 1.95 -6.40
C ASP A 26 -16.10 1.20 -7.45
N GLY A 27 -16.86 1.94 -8.26
CA GLY A 27 -17.71 1.39 -9.32
C GLY A 27 -18.50 2.47 -10.05
N TYR A 28 -19.64 2.10 -10.63
CA TYR A 28 -20.40 2.96 -11.55
C TYR A 28 -20.95 4.26 -10.94
N ARG A 29 -21.00 4.39 -9.60
CA ARG A 29 -21.43 5.64 -8.94
C ARG A 29 -20.34 6.71 -9.01
N ALA A 30 -19.09 6.30 -9.11
CA ALA A 30 -17.95 7.21 -9.19
C ALA A 30 -17.62 7.61 -10.64
N GLY A 31 -18.02 6.79 -11.63
CA GLY A 31 -17.93 7.13 -13.05
C GLY A 31 -18.01 5.91 -13.97
N ASP A 32 -17.61 6.07 -15.24
CA ASP A 32 -17.57 4.97 -16.20
C ASP A 32 -16.65 3.84 -15.72
N VAL A 33 -17.13 2.59 -15.81
CA VAL A 33 -16.39 1.40 -15.39
C VAL A 33 -15.48 0.88 -16.51
N TYR A 34 -14.44 0.13 -16.15
CA TYR A 34 -13.55 -0.53 -17.11
C TYR A 34 -14.33 -1.48 -18.04
N PRO A 35 -14.05 -1.49 -19.36
CA PRO A 35 -12.94 -0.83 -20.05
C PRO A 35 -13.22 0.60 -20.52
N LYS A 36 -14.45 1.11 -20.36
CA LYS A 36 -14.82 2.46 -20.84
C LYS A 36 -14.20 3.57 -19.98
N GLY A 37 -14.12 3.34 -18.66
CA GLY A 37 -13.50 4.27 -17.71
C GLY A 37 -12.63 3.56 -16.68
N ALA A 38 -12.27 4.28 -15.62
CA ALA A 38 -11.26 3.85 -14.66
C ALA A 38 -11.83 3.08 -13.44
N PHE A 39 -13.14 3.10 -13.24
CA PHE A 39 -13.75 2.48 -12.05
C PHE A 39 -13.96 0.98 -12.23
N ARG A 40 -14.04 0.27 -11.11
CA ARG A 40 -14.22 -1.20 -11.11
C ARG A 40 -15.48 -1.62 -11.87
N ASN A 41 -15.34 -2.63 -12.71
CA ASN A 41 -16.46 -3.28 -13.37
C ASN A 41 -17.13 -4.31 -12.44
N GLU A 42 -18.32 -4.78 -12.81
CA GLU A 42 -19.16 -5.59 -11.93
C GLU A 42 -18.60 -6.93 -11.52
N TYR A 43 -17.71 -7.50 -12.33
CA TYR A 43 -17.03 -8.77 -12.06
C TYR A 43 -15.65 -8.58 -11.42
N GLY A 44 -15.25 -7.32 -11.18
CA GLY A 44 -13.96 -6.99 -10.60
C GLY A 44 -13.89 -7.36 -9.12
N VAL A 45 -12.90 -8.19 -8.76
CA VAL A 45 -12.65 -8.60 -7.36
C VAL A 45 -11.39 -7.95 -6.83
N GLN A 46 -11.47 -7.27 -5.69
CA GLN A 46 -10.29 -6.72 -5.01
C GLN A 46 -9.59 -7.84 -4.22
N ARG A 47 -8.37 -8.20 -4.65
CA ARG A 47 -7.46 -9.07 -3.89
C ARG A 47 -6.80 -8.31 -2.76
N GLY A 48 -6.13 -9.05 -1.87
CA GLY A 48 -5.33 -8.44 -0.83
C GLY A 48 -5.20 -9.26 0.43
N SER A 49 -4.07 -9.05 1.11
CA SER A 49 -3.83 -9.68 2.40
C SER A 49 -4.83 -9.22 3.46
N VAL A 50 -5.22 -10.17 4.30
CA VAL A 50 -6.02 -9.96 5.53
C VAL A 50 -5.19 -10.26 6.78
N MET A 51 -3.87 -10.42 6.65
CA MET A 51 -2.95 -10.55 7.78
C MET A 51 -3.00 -9.30 8.66
N ASP A 52 -3.05 -9.48 9.99
CA ASP A 52 -3.08 -8.43 11.02
C ASP A 52 -1.80 -7.59 11.09
N MET A 53 -1.55 -6.80 10.03
CA MET A 53 -0.38 -5.94 9.89
C MET A 53 -0.21 -4.89 10.99
N PRO A 54 -1.28 -4.38 11.65
CA PRO A 54 -1.10 -3.51 12.82
C PRO A 54 -0.38 -4.18 14.00
N LEU A 55 -0.42 -5.52 14.11
CA LEU A 55 0.36 -6.23 15.11
C LEU A 55 1.84 -6.25 14.69
N PHE A 56 2.12 -6.77 13.50
CA PHE A 56 3.38 -6.57 12.78
C PHE A 56 3.23 -7.00 11.30
N PRO A 57 3.99 -6.39 10.37
CA PRO A 57 4.17 -6.88 9.01
C PRO A 57 5.27 -7.97 8.94
N GLY A 58 5.59 -8.46 7.74
CA GLY A 58 6.62 -9.48 7.53
C GLY A 58 6.06 -10.90 7.49
N ASP A 59 6.96 -11.89 7.44
CA ASP A 59 6.61 -13.30 7.46
C ASP A 59 5.89 -13.63 8.79
N PRO A 60 4.64 -14.11 8.75
CA PRO A 60 3.88 -14.50 9.94
C PRO A 60 4.60 -15.50 10.86
N LEU A 61 5.60 -16.21 10.34
CA LEU A 61 6.29 -17.31 11.02
C LEU A 61 7.64 -16.93 11.61
N THR A 62 8.21 -15.77 11.28
CA THR A 62 9.52 -15.30 11.78
C THR A 62 9.47 -13.90 12.38
N PRO A 63 8.54 -13.61 13.31
CA PRO A 63 8.41 -12.26 13.83
C PRO A 63 9.69 -11.77 14.52
N GLY A 64 10.27 -10.68 14.01
CA GLY A 64 11.42 -10.00 14.61
C GLY A 64 12.79 -10.48 14.14
N TYR A 65 12.86 -11.37 13.13
CA TYR A 65 14.13 -11.82 12.53
C TYR A 65 13.91 -12.33 11.10
N GLY A 66 14.88 -12.06 10.22
CA GLY A 66 14.77 -12.42 8.80
C GLY A 66 14.51 -13.91 8.53
N ALA A 67 13.57 -14.18 7.63
CA ALA A 67 13.12 -15.49 7.15
C ALA A 67 14.16 -16.21 6.27
N THR A 68 15.39 -16.35 6.75
CA THR A 68 16.46 -17.07 6.07
C THR A 68 16.14 -18.56 5.90
N LYS A 69 16.93 -19.27 5.08
CA LYS A 69 16.79 -20.71 4.85
C LYS A 69 16.80 -21.54 6.14
N ASN A 70 17.56 -21.09 7.13
CA ASN A 70 17.75 -21.80 8.40
C ASN A 70 16.99 -21.16 9.57
N ALA A 71 16.19 -20.12 9.31
CA ALA A 71 15.39 -19.46 10.34
C ALA A 71 14.44 -20.46 11.01
N GLN A 72 14.41 -20.43 12.34
CA GLN A 72 13.37 -21.11 13.09
C GLN A 72 12.02 -20.52 12.70
N ARG A 73 10.96 -21.32 12.62
CA ARG A 73 9.62 -20.84 12.22
C ARG A 73 8.58 -21.27 13.23
N LEU A 74 7.63 -20.38 13.49
CA LEU A 74 6.43 -20.73 14.22
C LEU A 74 5.62 -21.77 13.42
N ALA A 75 4.88 -22.62 14.13
CA ALA A 75 3.83 -23.40 13.48
C ALA A 75 2.70 -22.45 13.04
N LEU A 76 2.10 -22.67 11.87
CA LEU A 76 1.02 -21.83 11.30
C LEU A 76 -0.09 -21.51 12.31
N LYS A 77 -0.54 -22.51 13.08
CA LYS A 77 -1.58 -22.33 14.10
C LYS A 77 -1.22 -21.31 15.19
N ASN A 78 0.07 -21.13 15.45
CA ASN A 78 0.63 -20.23 16.47
C ASN A 78 0.96 -18.84 15.90
N ALA A 79 0.85 -18.63 14.59
CA ALA A 79 1.08 -17.31 13.99
C ALA A 79 -0.04 -16.34 14.43
N PRO A 80 0.30 -15.24 15.14
CA PRO A 80 -0.71 -14.37 15.73
C PRO A 80 -1.36 -13.45 14.68
N THR A 81 -0.66 -13.14 13.59
CA THR A 81 -1.14 -12.25 12.54
C THR A 81 -2.08 -12.91 11.53
N LEU A 82 -2.15 -14.25 11.51
CA LEU A 82 -3.03 -14.98 10.60
C LEU A 82 -4.48 -14.95 11.08
N THR A 83 -5.38 -14.51 10.17
CA THR A 83 -6.83 -14.52 10.39
C THR A 83 -7.32 -15.95 10.68
N LYS A 84 -8.21 -16.08 11.67
CA LYS A 84 -8.68 -17.39 12.18
C LYS A 84 -9.95 -17.92 11.50
N ILE A 85 -10.58 -17.11 10.65
CA ILE A 85 -11.79 -17.47 9.90
C ILE A 85 -11.54 -17.43 8.39
N PRO A 86 -12.29 -18.22 7.59
CA PRO A 86 -12.28 -18.12 6.14
C PRO A 86 -12.69 -16.71 5.67
N VAL A 87 -11.92 -16.12 4.75
CA VAL A 87 -12.23 -14.83 4.13
C VAL A 87 -12.23 -14.96 2.61
N LEU A 88 -13.29 -14.49 1.96
CA LEU A 88 -13.44 -14.54 0.51
C LEU A 88 -13.79 -13.16 -0.05
N PRO A 89 -12.93 -12.55 -0.87
CA PRO A 89 -13.34 -11.40 -1.66
C PRO A 89 -14.21 -11.85 -2.84
N ILE A 90 -15.30 -11.13 -3.10
CA ILE A 90 -16.19 -11.37 -4.25
C ILE A 90 -16.44 -10.06 -5.01
N SER A 91 -16.99 -10.19 -6.21
CA SER A 91 -17.38 -9.08 -7.04
C SER A 91 -18.66 -8.42 -6.50
N TYR A 92 -18.97 -7.17 -6.88
CA TYR A 92 -20.25 -6.59 -6.47
C TYR A 92 -21.43 -7.19 -7.23
N HIS A 93 -21.20 -7.77 -8.42
CA HIS A 93 -22.18 -8.61 -9.11
C HIS A 93 -22.59 -9.81 -8.25
N ASP A 94 -21.63 -10.54 -7.69
CA ASP A 94 -21.91 -11.71 -6.84
C ASP A 94 -22.41 -11.32 -5.45
N ALA A 95 -22.08 -10.12 -4.97
CA ALA A 95 -22.53 -9.64 -3.67
C ALA A 95 -24.02 -9.28 -3.67
N GLN A 96 -24.54 -8.74 -4.78
CA GLN A 96 -25.92 -8.28 -4.88
C GLN A 96 -26.96 -9.35 -4.48
N PRO A 97 -26.99 -10.57 -5.07
CA PRO A 97 -27.98 -11.58 -4.70
C PRO A 97 -27.86 -12.04 -3.24
N LEU A 98 -26.66 -11.96 -2.64
CA LEU A 98 -26.47 -12.28 -1.22
C LEU A 98 -27.07 -11.20 -0.32
N LEU A 99 -26.92 -9.93 -0.71
CA LEU A 99 -27.46 -8.79 0.03
C LEU A 99 -28.99 -8.65 -0.14
N GLU A 100 -29.52 -8.96 -1.33
CA GLU A 100 -30.97 -9.03 -1.58
C GLU A 100 -31.66 -10.10 -0.73
N ALA A 101 -30.95 -11.17 -0.39
CA ALA A 101 -31.46 -12.23 0.47
C ALA A 101 -31.42 -11.89 1.97
N LEU A 102 -30.80 -10.76 2.35
CA LEU A 102 -30.85 -10.27 3.72
C LEU A 102 -32.23 -9.70 4.04
N SER A 103 -32.70 -9.96 5.26
CA SER A 103 -33.94 -9.42 5.80
C SER A 103 -33.67 -8.67 7.10
N GLY A 104 -34.70 -8.42 7.91
CA GLY A 104 -34.56 -7.67 9.16
C GLY A 104 -34.52 -6.16 8.94
N SER A 105 -33.91 -5.43 9.86
CA SER A 105 -33.90 -3.97 9.83
C SER A 105 -33.19 -3.41 8.59
N VAL A 106 -33.79 -2.38 7.99
CA VAL A 106 -33.13 -1.57 6.96
C VAL A 106 -31.86 -0.97 7.57
N ALA A 107 -30.75 -1.06 6.83
CA ALA A 107 -29.49 -0.50 7.25
C ALA A 107 -29.58 1.04 7.35
N PRO A 108 -28.90 1.68 8.32
CA PRO A 108 -28.89 3.13 8.43
C PRO A 108 -28.34 3.77 7.15
N GLN A 109 -28.67 5.04 6.90
CA GLN A 109 -28.27 5.75 5.69
C GLN A 109 -26.76 5.73 5.43
N SER A 110 -25.96 5.78 6.49
CA SER A 110 -24.49 5.74 6.40
C SER A 110 -23.92 4.38 6.00
N TRP A 111 -24.74 3.33 5.97
CA TRP A 111 -24.35 1.95 5.60
C TRP A 111 -24.96 1.54 4.25
N GLN A 112 -25.73 2.42 3.61
CA GLN A 112 -26.22 2.19 2.26
C GLN A 112 -25.05 2.24 1.28
N GLY A 113 -25.14 1.43 0.23
CA GLY A 113 -24.18 1.43 -0.86
C GLY A 113 -24.79 1.84 -2.18
N GLY A 114 -24.13 1.45 -3.26
CA GLY A 114 -24.46 1.85 -4.62
C GLY A 114 -25.29 0.84 -5.39
N LEU A 115 -25.43 -0.39 -4.88
CA LEU A 115 -26.24 -1.43 -5.51
C LEU A 115 -27.72 -1.00 -5.55
N PRO A 116 -28.48 -1.41 -6.58
CA PRO A 116 -29.86 -0.97 -6.79
C PRO A 116 -30.85 -1.74 -5.89
N ILE A 117 -30.56 -1.84 -4.59
CA ILE A 117 -31.31 -2.63 -3.61
C ILE A 117 -31.52 -1.81 -2.35
N THR A 118 -32.50 -2.21 -1.53
CA THR A 118 -32.56 -1.74 -0.14
C THR A 118 -31.61 -2.58 0.70
N TYR A 119 -30.64 -1.96 1.34
CA TYR A 119 -29.70 -2.70 2.19
C TYR A 119 -30.37 -3.04 3.53
N HIS A 120 -30.33 -4.30 3.91
CA HIS A 120 -30.77 -4.82 5.21
C HIS A 120 -29.58 -5.35 6.01
N ILE A 121 -29.68 -5.32 7.34
CA ILE A 121 -28.59 -5.78 8.24
C ILE A 121 -28.58 -7.30 8.40
N GLY A 122 -29.73 -7.96 8.24
CA GLY A 122 -29.91 -9.36 8.56
C GLY A 122 -30.50 -9.61 9.95
N PRO A 123 -30.68 -10.89 10.33
CA PRO A 123 -30.38 -12.07 9.51
C PRO A 123 -31.32 -12.21 8.31
N GLY A 124 -30.88 -12.94 7.29
CA GLY A 124 -31.71 -13.44 6.20
C GLY A 124 -32.10 -14.90 6.40
N HIS A 125 -32.94 -15.45 5.52
CA HIS A 125 -33.31 -16.87 5.54
C HIS A 125 -32.33 -17.77 4.76
N THR A 126 -31.48 -17.17 3.93
CA THR A 126 -30.53 -17.88 3.08
C THR A 126 -29.28 -18.29 3.84
N LYS A 127 -28.90 -19.57 3.72
CA LYS A 127 -27.63 -20.08 4.22
C LYS A 127 -26.56 -19.98 3.13
N VAL A 128 -25.48 -19.29 3.44
CA VAL A 128 -24.30 -19.20 2.57
C VAL A 128 -23.27 -20.25 3.00
N HIS A 129 -22.80 -21.05 2.06
CA HIS A 129 -21.76 -22.04 2.29
C HIS A 129 -20.45 -21.58 1.63
N LEU A 130 -19.45 -21.23 2.46
CA LEU A 130 -18.12 -20.87 1.99
C LEU A 130 -17.25 -22.13 1.85
N LYS A 131 -16.92 -22.48 0.60
CA LYS A 131 -15.97 -23.54 0.28
C LYS A 131 -14.70 -22.94 -0.28
N ILE A 132 -13.64 -22.88 0.53
CA ILE A 132 -12.36 -22.28 0.14
C ILE A 132 -11.20 -23.22 0.46
N SER A 133 -10.15 -23.10 -0.33
CA SER A 133 -8.90 -23.84 -0.17
C SER A 133 -7.75 -22.87 -0.29
N PHE A 134 -6.81 -22.93 0.65
CA PHE A 134 -5.63 -22.07 0.69
C PHE A 134 -4.37 -22.90 0.54
N ASN A 135 -3.38 -22.32 -0.16
CA ASN A 135 -2.03 -22.85 -0.17
C ASN A 135 -1.20 -22.14 0.91
N TRP A 136 -0.63 -22.90 1.85
CA TRP A 136 0.22 -22.42 2.94
C TRP A 136 1.69 -22.84 2.78
N ASP A 137 2.08 -23.23 1.57
CA ASP A 137 3.47 -23.55 1.24
C ASP A 137 4.39 -22.36 1.51
N ILE A 138 5.57 -22.65 2.04
CA ILE A 138 6.66 -21.68 2.09
C ILE A 138 7.24 -21.52 0.68
N LYS A 139 7.38 -20.28 0.20
CA LYS A 139 7.97 -19.94 -1.09
C LYS A 139 9.15 -18.98 -0.91
N PRO A 140 10.22 -19.11 -1.71
CA PRO A 140 11.25 -18.08 -1.76
C PRO A 140 10.69 -16.81 -2.41
N ILE A 141 11.12 -15.66 -1.89
CA ILE A 141 10.91 -14.33 -2.47
C ILE A 141 12.28 -13.69 -2.75
N TYR A 142 12.35 -12.80 -3.73
CA TYR A 142 13.60 -12.27 -4.25
C TYR A 142 13.59 -10.74 -4.28
N ASN A 143 14.23 -10.14 -3.28
CA ASN A 143 14.58 -8.73 -3.33
C ASN A 143 15.77 -8.49 -4.26
N VAL A 144 15.78 -7.36 -4.96
CA VAL A 144 16.96 -6.89 -5.73
C VAL A 144 17.52 -5.66 -5.05
N ILE A 145 18.77 -5.76 -4.58
CA ILE A 145 19.48 -4.68 -3.89
C ILE A 145 20.68 -4.23 -4.73
N ALA A 146 20.63 -2.99 -5.23
CA ALA A 146 21.70 -2.39 -6.02
C ALA A 146 22.35 -1.22 -5.28
N LYS A 147 23.67 -1.30 -5.06
CA LYS A 147 24.44 -0.32 -4.30
C LYS A 147 25.36 0.51 -5.22
N MET A 148 25.27 1.83 -5.12
CA MET A 148 26.22 2.79 -5.69
C MET A 148 26.97 3.47 -4.56
N GLU A 149 28.22 3.06 -4.33
CA GLU A 149 29.05 3.60 -3.25
C GLU A 149 29.32 5.11 -3.40
N GLY A 150 29.23 5.82 -2.27
CA GLY A 150 29.50 7.25 -2.19
C GLY A 150 30.99 7.59 -2.10
N SER A 151 31.37 8.80 -2.53
CA SER A 151 32.77 9.24 -2.56
C SER A 151 33.28 9.86 -1.25
N GLU A 152 32.42 10.52 -0.47
CA GLU A 152 32.83 11.26 0.73
C GLU A 152 32.35 10.57 2.02
N LYS A 153 31.14 10.02 1.99
CA LYS A 153 30.46 9.41 3.13
C LYS A 153 29.86 8.05 2.71
N PRO A 154 30.70 7.06 2.36
CA PRO A 154 30.22 5.75 1.88
C PRO A 154 29.37 4.99 2.91
N ASP A 155 29.57 5.26 4.20
CA ASP A 155 28.82 4.69 5.32
C ASP A 155 27.46 5.37 5.58
N GLN A 156 27.09 6.38 4.80
CA GLN A 156 25.77 7.03 4.88
C GLN A 156 24.93 6.62 3.67
N TRP A 157 23.79 5.99 3.92
CA TRP A 157 22.96 5.37 2.90
C TRP A 157 21.69 6.16 2.66
N ILE A 158 21.45 6.52 1.40
CA ILE A 158 20.16 7.01 0.91
C ILE A 158 19.52 5.85 0.17
N MET A 159 18.43 5.33 0.74
CA MET A 159 17.73 4.17 0.22
C MET A 159 16.51 4.60 -0.59
N ARG A 160 16.35 4.01 -1.77
CA ARG A 160 15.22 4.22 -2.67
C ARG A 160 14.55 2.87 -2.92
N GLY A 161 13.33 2.70 -2.40
CA GLY A 161 12.59 1.43 -2.45
C GLY A 161 11.29 1.50 -3.25
N ASN A 162 10.94 0.37 -3.85
CA ASN A 162 9.63 0.09 -4.44
C ASN A 162 9.43 -1.43 -4.47
N HIS A 163 8.21 -1.93 -4.36
CA HIS A 163 7.98 -3.37 -4.57
C HIS A 163 7.76 -3.68 -6.05
N HIS A 164 7.95 -4.93 -6.44
CA HIS A 164 7.77 -5.36 -7.83
C HIS A 164 6.78 -6.51 -7.99
N ASP A 165 6.37 -7.16 -6.89
CA ASP A 165 5.29 -8.14 -6.89
C ASP A 165 3.92 -7.46 -6.97
N ALA A 166 2.97 -8.12 -7.64
CA ALA A 166 1.61 -7.62 -7.81
C ALA A 166 0.61 -8.77 -7.71
N TRP A 167 -0.63 -8.47 -7.33
CA TRP A 167 -1.69 -9.49 -7.34
C TRP A 167 -2.03 -10.07 -8.72
N VAL A 168 -1.90 -9.27 -9.78
CA VAL A 168 -2.18 -9.66 -11.18
C VAL A 168 -1.17 -8.97 -12.11
N ASN A 169 -1.59 -8.04 -12.98
CA ASN A 169 -0.68 -7.34 -13.90
C ASN A 169 0.08 -6.17 -13.25
N GLY A 170 -0.45 -5.60 -12.16
CA GLY A 170 0.23 -4.59 -11.35
C GLY A 170 0.54 -3.26 -12.02
N ALA A 171 -0.17 -2.88 -13.10
CA ALA A 171 0.18 -1.68 -13.89
C ALA A 171 0.22 -0.39 -13.07
N SER A 172 -0.71 -0.21 -12.13
CA SER A 172 -0.69 0.89 -11.16
C SER A 172 0.16 0.49 -9.95
N ASP A 173 -0.33 -0.49 -9.19
CA ASP A 173 0.31 -1.01 -7.98
C ASP A 173 1.02 -2.33 -8.31
N PRO A 174 2.37 -2.39 -8.31
CA PRO A 174 3.34 -1.30 -8.07
C PRO A 174 4.04 -0.77 -9.31
N LEU A 175 3.81 -1.33 -10.50
CA LEU A 175 4.72 -1.15 -11.63
C LEU A 175 4.87 0.30 -12.05
N SER A 176 3.87 1.15 -11.84
CA SER A 176 3.96 2.58 -12.10
C SER A 176 5.02 3.30 -11.23
N GLY A 177 5.25 2.84 -10.00
CA GLY A 177 6.37 3.31 -9.17
C GLY A 177 7.67 2.62 -9.55
N MET A 178 7.62 1.32 -9.88
CA MET A 178 8.82 0.55 -10.20
C MET A 178 9.51 1.07 -11.46
N VAL A 179 8.75 1.39 -12.51
CA VAL A 179 9.31 1.98 -13.74
C VAL A 179 9.98 3.32 -13.47
N SER A 180 9.43 4.13 -12.57
CA SER A 180 10.00 5.41 -12.17
C SER A 180 11.31 5.23 -11.42
N LEU A 181 11.38 4.27 -10.49
CA LEU A 181 12.60 3.90 -9.79
C LEU A 181 13.68 3.39 -10.76
N MET A 182 13.31 2.52 -11.71
CA MET A 182 14.25 2.00 -12.71
C MET A 182 14.82 3.10 -13.61
N GLU A 183 13.98 4.05 -14.04
CA GLU A 183 14.42 5.18 -14.87
C GLU A 183 15.32 6.14 -14.09
N GLU A 184 15.02 6.39 -12.81
CA GLU A 184 15.89 7.14 -11.91
C GLU A 184 17.27 6.46 -11.77
N ALA A 185 17.27 5.14 -11.51
CA ALA A 185 18.50 4.35 -11.38
C ALA A 185 19.31 4.34 -12.69
N ARG A 186 18.64 4.28 -13.85
CA ARG A 186 19.27 4.41 -15.17
C ARG A 186 19.93 5.78 -15.33
N GLY A 187 19.24 6.86 -14.97
CA GLY A 187 19.76 8.22 -14.97
C GLY A 187 20.99 8.38 -14.09
N MET A 188 20.93 7.89 -12.84
CA MET A 188 22.08 7.90 -11.92
C MET A 188 23.25 7.08 -12.46
N SER A 189 22.99 5.93 -13.10
CA SER A 189 24.04 5.14 -13.73
C SER A 189 24.71 5.87 -14.89
N LEU A 190 23.96 6.60 -15.72
CA LEU A 190 24.52 7.41 -16.79
C LEU A 190 25.35 8.57 -16.24
N LEU A 191 24.87 9.25 -15.20
CA LEU A 191 25.60 10.31 -14.53
C LEU A 191 26.91 9.79 -13.95
N LYS A 192 26.90 8.59 -13.34
CA LYS A 192 28.13 7.95 -12.86
C LYS A 192 29.16 7.72 -13.97
N LYS A 193 28.72 7.38 -15.20
CA LYS A 193 29.61 7.18 -16.36
C LYS A 193 30.31 8.47 -16.82
N THR A 194 29.82 9.66 -16.45
CA THR A 194 30.49 10.94 -16.74
C THR A 194 31.60 11.28 -15.74
N GLY A 195 31.81 10.43 -14.72
CA GLY A 195 32.77 10.66 -13.65
C GLY A 195 32.15 11.30 -12.40
N TRP A 196 30.87 11.67 -12.44
CA TRP A 196 30.15 12.09 -11.23
C TRP A 196 30.06 10.95 -10.23
N LYS A 197 30.18 11.28 -8.95
CA LYS A 197 30.02 10.33 -7.85
C LYS A 197 29.09 10.94 -6.79
N PRO A 198 28.11 10.20 -6.28
CA PRO A 198 27.30 10.70 -5.17
C PRO A 198 28.19 10.83 -3.93
N LYS A 199 27.95 11.84 -3.10
CA LYS A 199 28.72 12.01 -1.85
C LYS A 199 28.43 10.88 -0.85
N ARG A 200 27.18 10.43 -0.80
CA ARG A 200 26.67 9.32 0.03
C ARG A 200 26.38 8.11 -0.83
N THR A 201 26.31 6.93 -0.22
CA THR A 201 25.92 5.71 -0.94
C THR A 201 24.43 5.75 -1.29
N LEU A 202 24.10 5.43 -2.54
CA LEU A 202 22.73 5.22 -2.99
C LEU A 202 22.44 3.71 -2.99
N ILE A 203 21.29 3.31 -2.44
CA ILE A 203 20.84 1.91 -2.45
C ILE A 203 19.45 1.85 -3.07
N TYR A 204 19.34 1.22 -4.23
CA TYR A 204 18.07 0.92 -4.88
C TYR A 204 17.58 -0.46 -4.44
N CYS A 205 16.32 -0.54 -4.03
CA CYS A 205 15.70 -1.75 -3.52
C CYS A 205 14.43 -2.05 -4.32
N ALA A 206 14.36 -3.22 -4.95
CA ALA A 206 13.14 -3.78 -5.49
C ALA A 206 12.66 -4.88 -4.53
N TRP A 207 11.58 -4.61 -3.81
CA TRP A 207 11.04 -5.52 -2.79
C TRP A 207 10.09 -6.54 -3.41
N ASP A 208 10.16 -7.80 -2.96
CA ASP A 208 9.22 -8.85 -3.31
C ASP A 208 8.29 -9.15 -2.12
N GLY A 209 7.15 -9.76 -2.38
CA GLY A 209 6.16 -10.12 -1.36
C GLY A 209 5.61 -8.94 -0.55
N GLU A 210 5.50 -7.74 -1.11
CA GLU A 210 4.83 -6.63 -0.45
C GLU A 210 3.33 -6.94 -0.27
N GLU A 211 2.69 -7.42 -1.32
CA GLU A 211 1.23 -7.54 -1.39
C GLU A 211 0.65 -8.53 -0.35
N PRO A 212 1.34 -9.65 -0.03
CA PRO A 212 0.94 -10.54 1.06
C PRO A 212 1.15 -9.95 2.47
N GLY A 213 2.02 -8.95 2.66
CA GLY A 213 2.28 -8.41 4.00
C GLY A 213 3.64 -7.73 4.24
N LEU A 214 4.18 -7.00 3.26
CA LEU A 214 5.49 -6.32 3.32
C LEU A 214 6.68 -7.28 3.49
N LEU A 215 6.54 -8.55 3.09
CA LEU A 215 7.47 -9.63 3.40
C LEU A 215 8.92 -9.25 3.07
N GLY A 216 9.23 -8.96 1.80
CA GLY A 216 10.61 -8.74 1.38
C GLY A 216 11.29 -7.57 2.06
N SER A 217 10.60 -6.44 2.21
CA SER A 217 11.19 -5.26 2.84
C SER A 217 11.36 -5.45 4.35
N THR A 218 10.38 -6.06 5.04
CA THR A 218 10.47 -6.36 6.48
C THR A 218 11.56 -7.37 6.77
N GLU A 219 11.57 -8.53 6.10
CA GLU A 219 12.56 -9.58 6.35
C GLU A 219 13.99 -9.10 6.08
N TRP A 220 14.18 -8.29 5.03
CA TRP A 220 15.49 -7.72 4.74
C TRP A 220 15.91 -6.70 5.81
N ALA A 221 14.97 -5.90 6.32
CA ALA A 221 15.25 -4.95 7.39
C ALA A 221 15.56 -5.64 8.72
N GLU A 222 14.88 -6.74 9.04
CA GLU A 222 15.15 -7.55 10.23
C GLU A 222 16.53 -8.22 10.16
N ASP A 223 16.91 -8.78 9.00
CA ASP A 223 18.22 -9.41 8.79
C ASP A 223 19.40 -8.39 8.80
N HIS A 224 19.13 -7.12 8.46
CA HIS A 224 20.14 -6.06 8.36
C HIS A 224 19.96 -4.93 9.38
N GLN A 225 19.20 -5.19 10.46
CA GLN A 225 18.72 -4.16 11.38
C GLN A 225 19.85 -3.26 11.94
N GLU A 226 20.96 -3.87 12.37
CA GLU A 226 22.08 -3.14 12.96
C GLU A 226 22.81 -2.25 11.94
N ALA A 227 22.94 -2.73 10.71
CA ALA A 227 23.53 -1.94 9.63
C ALA A 227 22.62 -0.75 9.28
N LEU A 228 21.31 -0.98 9.17
CA LEU A 228 20.34 0.08 8.85
C LEU A 228 20.29 1.16 9.91
N LYS A 229 20.26 0.79 11.20
CA LYS A 229 20.32 1.75 12.32
C LYS A 229 21.55 2.64 12.25
N LYS A 230 22.69 2.07 11.86
CA LYS A 230 23.99 2.77 11.85
C LYS A 230 24.18 3.65 10.61
N HIS A 231 23.68 3.21 9.46
CA HIS A 231 24.08 3.77 8.17
C HIS A 231 22.97 4.51 7.42
N THR A 232 21.70 4.16 7.63
CA THR A 232 20.60 4.74 6.84
C THR A 232 20.32 6.18 7.26
N VAL A 233 20.43 7.09 6.30
CA VAL A 233 20.09 8.51 6.47
C VAL A 233 18.63 8.78 6.10
N ALA A 234 18.16 8.16 5.02
CA ALA A 234 16.77 8.30 4.56
C ALA A 234 16.34 7.08 3.76
N TYR A 235 15.05 6.75 3.84
CA TYR A 235 14.36 5.79 2.98
C TYR A 235 13.24 6.49 2.23
N ILE A 236 13.26 6.40 0.90
CA ILE A 236 12.29 7.03 0.01
C ILE A 236 11.50 5.92 -0.70
N ASN A 237 10.19 5.87 -0.44
CA ASN A 237 9.25 4.97 -1.11
C ASN A 237 8.30 5.75 -2.03
N THR A 238 7.84 5.11 -3.10
CA THR A 238 6.75 5.65 -3.92
C THR A 238 5.64 4.66 -4.17
N ASP A 239 5.86 3.36 -4.01
CA ASP A 239 4.84 2.33 -4.27
C ASP A 239 4.21 2.44 -5.68
N GLY A 240 3.12 3.18 -5.84
CA GLY A 240 2.54 3.57 -7.13
C GLY A 240 2.75 5.04 -7.49
N SER A 241 2.65 5.36 -8.78
CA SER A 241 2.53 6.71 -9.30
C SER A 241 1.31 6.84 -10.22
N GLY A 242 0.77 8.05 -10.36
CA GLY A 242 -0.43 8.27 -11.16
C GLY A 242 -0.58 9.72 -11.59
N ARG A 243 -1.59 9.99 -12.41
CA ARG A 243 -1.95 11.35 -12.79
C ARG A 243 -2.73 12.02 -11.66
N GLY A 244 -2.35 13.24 -11.30
CA GLY A 244 -3.09 14.02 -10.32
C GLY A 244 -2.21 15.03 -9.60
N PHE A 245 -2.40 15.13 -8.29
CA PHE A 245 -1.63 15.98 -7.40
C PHE A 245 -0.58 15.16 -6.66
N LEU A 246 0.52 15.79 -6.28
CA LEU A 246 1.50 15.15 -5.40
C LEU A 246 0.93 15.03 -3.99
N PHE A 247 1.11 13.86 -3.39
CA PHE A 247 0.86 13.58 -1.99
C PHE A 247 2.14 12.96 -1.41
N ALA A 248 2.46 13.33 -0.18
CA ALA A 248 3.61 12.80 0.51
C ALA A 248 3.29 12.55 1.99
N GLN A 249 3.89 11.51 2.53
CA GLN A 249 3.82 11.14 3.94
C GLN A 249 5.24 10.76 4.37
N GLY A 250 5.59 11.09 5.61
CA GLY A 250 6.90 10.76 6.13
C GLY A 250 7.24 11.51 7.41
N SER A 251 8.47 11.36 7.86
CA SER A 251 8.99 12.05 9.04
C SER A 251 8.99 13.56 8.84
N HIS A 252 8.51 14.29 9.85
CA HIS A 252 8.46 15.75 9.84
C HIS A 252 9.83 16.41 9.59
N SER A 253 10.92 15.75 9.98
CA SER A 253 12.30 16.19 9.71
C SER A 253 12.63 16.36 8.22
N LEU A 254 11.86 15.76 7.31
CA LEU A 254 12.04 15.89 5.87
C LEU A 254 11.13 16.95 5.23
N GLN A 255 10.30 17.64 6.02
CA GLN A 255 9.32 18.59 5.49
C GLN A 255 9.98 19.70 4.66
N HIS A 256 10.97 20.42 5.20
CA HIS A 256 11.62 21.50 4.47
C HIS A 256 12.30 21.03 3.19
N PHE A 257 12.97 19.88 3.24
CA PHE A 257 13.56 19.26 2.05
C PHE A 257 12.48 18.99 0.98
N PHE A 258 11.32 18.46 1.39
CA PHE A 258 10.24 18.18 0.47
C PHE A 258 9.58 19.47 -0.06
N ASP A 259 9.47 20.53 0.76
CA ASP A 259 8.99 21.83 0.32
C ASP A 259 9.90 22.43 -0.76
N GLU A 260 11.22 22.33 -0.62
CA GLU A 260 12.18 22.76 -1.64
C GLU A 260 12.00 21.97 -2.95
N VAL A 261 11.83 20.65 -2.87
CA VAL A 261 11.57 19.79 -4.03
C VAL A 261 10.27 20.18 -4.73
N THR A 262 9.17 20.36 -3.99
CA THR A 262 7.86 20.67 -4.59
C THR A 262 7.79 22.09 -5.18
N ASN A 263 8.59 23.02 -4.68
CA ASN A 263 8.71 24.35 -5.25
C ASN A 263 9.54 24.39 -6.53
N SER A 264 10.51 23.49 -6.68
CA SER A 264 11.43 23.43 -7.83
C SER A 264 10.92 22.53 -8.97
N VAL A 265 10.19 21.46 -8.66
CA VAL A 265 9.61 20.57 -9.68
C VAL A 265 8.40 21.23 -10.34
N ILE A 266 8.40 21.26 -11.68
CA ILE A 266 7.31 21.80 -12.49
C ILE A 266 6.29 20.71 -12.77
N ASP A 267 5.02 21.03 -12.51
CA ASP A 267 3.90 20.18 -12.83
C ASP A 267 3.73 20.04 -14.36
N PRO A 268 3.64 18.81 -14.89
CA PRO A 268 3.64 18.57 -16.33
C PRO A 268 2.33 18.98 -17.04
N GLU A 269 1.24 19.23 -16.32
CA GLU A 269 -0.06 19.54 -16.93
C GLU A 269 -0.40 21.03 -16.87
N LYS A 270 -0.02 21.69 -15.76
CA LYS A 270 -0.34 23.10 -15.50
C LYS A 270 0.85 24.04 -15.65
N ASN A 271 2.06 23.50 -15.84
CA ASN A 271 3.28 24.27 -16.03
C ASN A 271 3.54 25.32 -14.92
N VAL A 272 3.22 24.93 -13.68
CA VAL A 272 3.50 25.68 -12.44
C VAL A 272 4.26 24.75 -11.50
N SER A 273 4.87 25.27 -10.42
CA SER A 273 5.47 24.35 -9.45
C SER A 273 4.43 23.40 -8.84
N VAL A 274 4.86 22.19 -8.52
CA VAL A 274 3.98 21.18 -7.89
C VAL A 274 3.38 21.73 -6.59
N ALA A 275 4.13 22.52 -5.82
CA ALA A 275 3.64 23.24 -4.64
C ALA A 275 2.49 24.20 -4.95
N LYS A 276 2.59 25.00 -6.03
CA LYS A 276 1.49 25.89 -6.45
C LYS A 276 0.27 25.11 -6.88
N ARG A 277 0.44 24.02 -7.62
CA ARG A 277 -0.67 23.15 -8.03
C ARG A 277 -1.36 22.52 -6.81
N ARG A 278 -0.59 22.06 -5.83
CA ARG A 278 -1.11 21.51 -4.57
C ARG A 278 -1.90 22.54 -3.76
N LYS A 279 -1.33 23.73 -3.56
CA LYS A 279 -2.00 24.83 -2.84
C LYS A 279 -3.35 25.19 -3.47
N ALA A 280 -3.42 25.24 -4.80
CA ALA A 280 -4.68 25.50 -5.51
C ALA A 280 -5.74 24.40 -5.27
N TYR A 281 -5.32 23.13 -5.21
CA TYR A 281 -6.20 22.01 -4.86
C TYR A 281 -6.73 22.11 -3.43
N ASP A 282 -5.86 22.43 -2.47
CA ASP A 282 -6.25 22.56 -1.06
C ASP A 282 -7.27 23.69 -0.86
N ILE A 283 -7.05 24.86 -1.49
CA ILE A 283 -8.00 25.98 -1.50
C ILE A 283 -9.36 25.55 -2.09
N ALA A 284 -9.35 24.83 -3.22
CA ALA A 284 -10.58 24.41 -3.90
C ALA A 284 -11.41 23.39 -3.10
N ASN A 285 -10.76 22.58 -2.25
CA ASN A 285 -11.42 21.53 -1.47
C ASN A 285 -11.69 21.94 -0.02
N GLY A 286 -11.60 23.24 0.30
CA GLY A 286 -11.93 23.75 1.64
C GLY A 286 -10.94 23.30 2.72
N ALA A 287 -9.74 22.85 2.35
CA ALA A 287 -8.65 22.74 3.30
C ALA A 287 -8.24 24.17 3.66
N THR A 288 -8.72 24.65 4.80
CA THR A 288 -8.22 25.88 5.41
C THR A 288 -6.71 25.72 5.54
N THR A 289 -5.97 26.73 5.08
CA THR A 289 -4.52 26.81 5.18
C THR A 289 -4.09 26.82 6.64
N THR A 290 -3.99 25.66 7.29
CA THR A 290 -3.28 25.47 8.57
C THR A 290 -1.77 25.48 8.36
N SER A 291 -1.26 26.47 7.62
CA SER A 291 0.17 26.79 7.52
C SER A 291 0.51 28.16 8.11
N GLU A 292 -0.46 28.89 8.68
CA GLU A 292 -0.20 30.15 9.40
C GLU A 292 -0.05 29.99 10.93
N GLN A 293 -0.14 28.77 11.48
CA GLN A 293 -0.06 28.54 12.94
C GLN A 293 1.32 28.12 13.49
N PHE A 294 2.38 28.16 12.70
CA PHE A 294 3.75 27.94 13.21
C PHE A 294 4.76 28.99 12.73
N GLN A 295 4.36 30.27 12.69
CA GLN A 295 5.33 31.34 12.91
C GLN A 295 5.66 31.37 14.41
N LEU A 296 6.60 30.53 14.83
CA LEU A 296 7.33 30.81 16.06
C LEU A 296 8.19 32.04 15.78
N GLU A 297 7.86 33.15 16.45
CA GLU A 297 8.74 34.31 16.47
C GLU A 297 10.14 33.90 16.96
N PRO A 298 11.20 34.50 16.40
CA PRO A 298 12.56 34.20 16.81
C PRO A 298 12.76 34.66 18.26
N LEU A 299 13.28 33.75 19.10
CA LEU A 299 13.98 34.11 20.34
C LEU A 299 15.38 34.64 20.01
#